data_AF-A0A920SNI0-F1
#
_entry.id   AF-A0A920SNI0-F1
#
_cell.length_a   1.000
_cell.length_b   1.000
_cell.length_c   1.000
_cell.angle_alpha   90.00
_cell.angle_beta   90.00
_cell.angle_gamma   90.00
#
_symmetry.space_group_name_H-M   'P 1'
#
loop_
_entity.id
_entity.type
_entity.pdbx_description
1 polymer ?
#
loop_
_entity_poly.entity_id
_entity_poly.type
_entity_poly.pdbx_seq_one_letter_code
_entity_poly.pdbx_strand_id
1 'polypeptide(L)'
;MVRGLETPEVTRSVEVRAGEVTEIEVMLESVWDARGAGFLSGDHHFHLNYGGPFGLDPEDLPLMMRGENLDVATPLLANLHTRFEDQKLWGWEKAGDLPLIRFGQEVRSHFLGHVALLDTRTLFWPWIWGPGYQVYGSDDRPNSDALSHARNQGAIGGYVHPVGDSDPFAP
;
A
#
# COMPACT_ATOMS: atom_id res chain seq x y z
N MET A 1 8.62 -0.96 -21.16
CA MET A 1 8.41 -1.90 -20.03
C MET A 1 7.10 -1.52 -19.37
N VAL A 2 6.29 -2.49 -18.96
CA VAL A 2 5.03 -2.24 -18.24
C VAL A 2 5.32 -1.52 -16.92
N ARG A 3 4.53 -0.49 -16.63
CA ARG A 3 4.55 0.26 -15.38
C ARG A 3 3.12 0.50 -14.87
N GLY A 4 2.65 -0.41 -14.02
CA GLY A 4 1.33 -0.38 -13.39
C GLY A 4 0.17 -0.04 -14.33
N LEU A 5 -0.82 0.65 -13.77
CA LEU A 5 -2.07 1.03 -14.46
C LEU A 5 -1.89 2.13 -15.51
N GLU A 6 -0.74 2.80 -15.54
CA GLU A 6 -0.46 3.83 -16.52
C GLU A 6 -0.04 3.27 -17.89
N THR A 7 0.24 1.97 -17.96
CA THR A 7 0.58 1.31 -19.23
C THR A 7 -0.66 0.70 -19.87
N PRO A 8 -1.12 1.19 -21.03
CA PRO A 8 -2.25 0.61 -21.74
C PRO A 8 -1.88 -0.73 -22.35
N GLU A 9 -2.89 -1.59 -22.53
CA GLU A 9 -2.74 -2.80 -23.32
C GLU A 9 -2.46 -2.44 -24.79
N VAL A 10 -1.44 -3.08 -25.39
CA VAL A 10 -1.11 -2.92 -26.81
C VAL A 10 -1.17 -4.29 -27.49
N THR A 11 -2.05 -4.43 -28.47
CA THR A 11 -2.18 -5.64 -29.29
C THR A 11 -1.55 -5.46 -30.67
N ARG A 12 -0.86 -6.50 -31.15
CA ARG A 12 -0.30 -6.59 -32.50
C ARG A 12 -0.53 -7.98 -33.06
N SER A 13 -0.95 -8.05 -34.32
CA SER A 13 -1.05 -9.31 -35.07
C SER A 13 0.10 -9.36 -36.07
N VAL A 14 0.78 -10.51 -36.14
CA VAL A 14 1.91 -10.72 -37.05
C VAL A 14 1.77 -12.08 -37.74
N GLU A 15 2.15 -12.15 -39.01
CA GLU A 15 2.25 -13.40 -39.76
C GLU A 15 3.67 -13.95 -39.62
N VAL A 16 3.79 -15.23 -39.27
CA VAL A 16 5.08 -15.92 -39.13
C VAL A 16 5.26 -16.92 -40.26
N ARG A 17 6.48 -17.04 -40.79
CA ARG A 17 6.82 -17.93 -41.91
C ARG A 17 7.77 -19.04 -41.48
N ALA A 18 7.59 -20.22 -42.10
CA ALA A 18 8.40 -21.38 -41.79
C ALA A 18 9.87 -21.15 -42.14
N GLY A 19 10.76 -21.42 -41.18
CA GLY A 19 12.21 -21.27 -41.36
C GLY A 19 12.72 -19.83 -41.26
N GLU A 20 11.85 -18.86 -40.98
CA GLU A 20 12.21 -17.44 -40.83
C GLU A 20 12.02 -16.97 -39.37
N VAL A 21 12.83 -16.00 -38.95
CA VAL A 21 12.63 -15.28 -37.69
C VAL A 21 11.80 -14.03 -37.99
N THR A 22 10.70 -13.87 -37.28
CA THR A 22 9.88 -12.65 -37.33
C THR A 22 10.08 -11.86 -36.04
N GLU A 23 10.73 -10.71 -36.15
CA GLU A 23 10.91 -9.78 -35.02
C GLU A 23 9.79 -8.74 -35.02
N ILE A 24 9.21 -8.50 -33.84
CA ILE A 24 8.24 -7.42 -33.62
C ILE A 24 8.73 -6.53 -32.48
N GLU A 25 8.57 -5.23 -32.66
CA GLU A 25 8.78 -4.24 -31.60
C GLU A 25 7.43 -3.73 -31.11
N VAL A 26 7.18 -3.85 -29.81
CA VAL A 26 5.98 -3.30 -29.16
C VAL A 26 6.40 -2.16 -28.24
N MET A 27 6.13 -0.95 -28.70
CA MET A 27 6.26 0.28 -27.91
C MET A 27 5.08 0.39 -26.95
N LEU A 28 5.39 0.57 -25.66
CA LEU A 28 4.40 0.85 -24.62
C LEU A 28 4.55 2.31 -24.20
N GLU A 29 3.50 3.10 -24.40
CA GLU A 29 3.46 4.52 -24.05
C GLU A 29 2.56 4.70 -22.83
N SER A 30 2.98 5.54 -21.87
CA SER A 30 2.13 5.86 -20.71
C SER A 30 0.89 6.63 -21.16
N VAL A 31 -0.25 6.36 -20.53
CA VAL A 31 -1.47 7.16 -20.73
C VAL A 31 -1.34 8.60 -20.21
N TRP A 32 -0.39 8.85 -19.30
CA TRP A 32 -0.17 10.16 -18.70
C TRP A 32 1.26 10.34 -18.14
N ASP A 33 1.79 11.56 -18.22
CA ASP A 33 3.03 11.96 -17.55
C ASP A 33 2.70 12.78 -16.30
N ALA A 34 2.48 12.09 -15.18
CA ALA A 34 2.16 12.71 -13.89
C ALA A 34 3.26 13.69 -13.45
N ARG A 35 4.55 13.31 -13.60
CA ARG A 35 5.68 14.12 -13.16
C ARG A 35 5.84 15.38 -14.00
N GLY A 36 5.73 15.26 -15.32
CA GLY A 36 5.74 16.42 -16.22
C GLY A 36 4.59 17.39 -15.94
N ALA A 37 3.46 16.88 -15.43
CA ALA A 37 2.33 17.68 -14.98
C ALA A 37 2.46 18.23 -13.54
N GLY A 38 3.55 17.93 -12.83
CA GLY A 38 3.81 18.41 -11.46
C GLY A 38 3.17 17.58 -10.35
N PHE A 39 2.75 16.34 -10.65
CA PHE A 39 2.18 15.39 -9.69
C PHE A 39 3.18 14.27 -9.33
N LEU A 40 2.99 13.68 -8.15
CA LEU A 40 3.63 12.44 -7.73
C LEU A 40 2.56 11.37 -7.57
N SER A 41 2.82 10.17 -8.09
CA SER A 41 1.98 8.99 -7.85
C SER A 41 2.30 8.39 -6.49
N GLY A 42 1.29 7.82 -5.81
CA GLY A 42 1.56 7.15 -4.54
C GLY A 42 0.53 6.14 -4.14
N ASP A 43 1.00 5.17 -3.34
CA ASP A 43 0.18 4.17 -2.69
C ASP A 43 0.37 4.25 -1.18
N HIS A 44 -0.72 4.51 -0.49
CA HIS A 44 -0.73 4.72 0.95
C HIS A 44 -1.31 3.56 1.76
N HIS A 45 -1.72 2.47 1.10
CA HIS A 45 -2.26 1.32 1.79
C HIS A 45 -1.97 0.00 1.08
N PHE A 46 -0.84 -0.58 1.45
CA PHE A 46 -0.51 -1.97 1.20
C PHE A 46 0.33 -2.49 2.36
N HIS A 47 0.64 -3.80 2.36
CA HIS A 47 1.43 -4.43 3.41
C HIS A 47 2.54 -5.27 2.81
N LEU A 48 3.74 -5.25 3.41
CA LEU A 48 4.88 -6.01 2.90
C LEU A 48 4.73 -7.51 3.17
N ASN A 49 4.54 -7.90 4.43
CA ASN A 49 4.50 -9.32 4.84
C ASN A 49 3.22 -9.71 5.59
N TYR A 50 2.07 -9.18 5.17
CA TYR A 50 0.80 -9.45 5.86
C TYR A 50 0.15 -10.76 5.41
N GLY A 51 0.40 -11.83 6.18
CA GLY A 51 -0.32 -13.11 6.04
C GLY A 51 0.02 -13.94 4.81
N GLY A 52 0.93 -13.49 3.95
CA GLY A 52 1.48 -14.26 2.84
C GLY A 52 2.46 -15.35 3.28
N PRO A 53 2.73 -16.36 2.44
CA PRO A 53 3.65 -17.45 2.76
C PRO A 53 5.14 -17.07 2.56
N PHE A 54 5.41 -15.91 1.97
CA PHE A 54 6.76 -15.43 1.67
C PHE A 54 7.04 -14.14 2.44
N GLY A 55 8.29 -14.01 2.93
CA GLY A 55 8.80 -12.79 3.52
C GLY A 55 9.64 -12.03 2.51
N LEU A 56 9.45 -10.72 2.46
CA LEU A 56 10.25 -9.75 1.73
C LEU A 56 10.97 -8.83 2.71
N ASP A 57 12.13 -8.34 2.28
CA ASP A 57 12.87 -7.31 2.98
C ASP A 57 12.43 -5.93 2.46
N PRO A 58 12.49 -4.85 3.27
CA PRO A 58 12.05 -3.53 2.81
C PRO A 58 12.89 -3.02 1.63
N GLU A 59 14.10 -3.54 1.42
CA GLU A 59 14.94 -3.30 0.24
C GLU A 59 14.34 -3.81 -1.08
N ASP A 60 13.31 -4.67 -1.04
CA ASP A 60 12.58 -5.14 -2.23
C ASP A 60 11.53 -4.12 -2.72
N LEU A 61 11.06 -3.22 -1.84
CA LEU A 61 10.01 -2.23 -2.14
C LEU A 61 10.33 -1.32 -3.35
N PRO A 62 11.56 -0.79 -3.53
CA PRO A 62 11.85 0.11 -4.65
C PRO A 62 11.65 -0.54 -6.01
N LEU A 63 11.88 -1.86 -6.15
CA LEU A 63 11.64 -2.54 -7.41
C LEU A 63 10.14 -2.62 -7.71
N MET A 64 9.34 -3.01 -6.72
CA MET A 64 7.88 -3.08 -6.85
C MET A 64 7.28 -1.73 -7.21
N MET A 65 7.70 -0.66 -6.52
CA MET A 65 7.23 0.70 -6.81
C MET A 65 7.58 1.16 -8.23
N ARG A 66 8.81 0.90 -8.71
CA ARG A 66 9.16 1.22 -10.10
C ARG A 66 8.34 0.41 -11.10
N GLY A 67 7.99 -0.82 -10.75
CA GLY A 67 7.10 -1.68 -11.53
C GLY A 67 5.67 -1.14 -11.63
N GLU A 68 5.21 -0.39 -10.63
CA GLU A 68 3.87 0.22 -10.58
C GLU A 68 3.86 1.72 -10.95
N ASN A 69 5.01 2.27 -11.36
CA ASN A 69 5.23 3.71 -11.54
C ASN A 69 4.90 4.59 -10.31
N LEU A 70 5.12 4.09 -9.09
CA LEU A 70 4.84 4.81 -7.85
C LEU A 70 6.04 5.66 -7.41
N ASP A 71 5.78 6.92 -7.05
CA ASP A 71 6.77 7.87 -6.54
C ASP A 71 6.86 7.88 -5.01
N VAL A 72 5.73 7.68 -4.33
CA VAL A 72 5.63 7.70 -2.86
C VAL A 72 4.89 6.46 -2.37
N ALA A 73 5.43 5.78 -1.37
CA ALA A 73 4.75 4.65 -0.73
C ALA A 73 4.74 4.79 0.78
N THR A 74 3.60 4.45 1.38
CA THR A 74 3.50 4.22 2.81
C THR A 74 2.95 2.84 3.12
N PRO A 75 3.77 1.78 3.02
CA PRO A 75 3.34 0.45 3.44
C PRO A 75 2.92 0.51 4.91
N LEU A 76 1.78 -0.09 5.23
CA LEU A 76 1.23 -0.06 6.57
C LEU A 76 1.66 -1.29 7.35
N LEU A 77 2.33 -1.07 8.47
CA LEU A 77 2.52 -2.11 9.45
C LEU A 77 1.16 -2.49 10.02
N ALA A 78 0.82 -3.78 9.95
CA ALA A 78 -0.40 -4.33 10.52
C ALA A 78 -0.09 -5.63 11.27
N ASN A 79 -0.95 -5.98 12.22
CA ASN A 79 -0.88 -7.26 12.90
C ASN A 79 -1.84 -8.26 12.27
N LEU A 80 -1.42 -9.51 12.13
CA LEU A 80 -2.31 -10.62 11.82
C LEU A 80 -2.58 -11.39 13.12
N HIS A 81 -3.78 -11.21 13.68
CA HIS A 81 -4.13 -11.70 15.01
C HIS A 81 -3.12 -11.21 16.06
N THR A 82 -2.34 -12.11 16.67
CA THR A 82 -1.33 -11.79 17.70
C THR A 82 0.07 -11.57 17.11
N ARG A 83 0.24 -11.65 15.79
CA ARG A 83 1.54 -11.49 15.12
C ARG A 83 1.74 -10.07 14.62
N PHE A 84 2.83 -9.44 15.04
CA PHE A 84 3.27 -8.10 14.60
C PHE A 84 4.52 -8.23 13.72
N GLU A 85 4.38 -8.94 12.60
CA GLU A 85 5.50 -9.45 11.79
C GLU A 85 6.48 -8.36 11.32
N ASP A 86 5.93 -7.28 10.77
CA ASP A 86 6.72 -6.17 10.24
C ASP A 86 6.98 -5.06 11.28
N GLN A 87 6.62 -5.24 12.56
CA GLN A 87 6.88 -4.22 13.59
C GLN A 87 8.34 -3.80 13.64
N LYS A 88 9.27 -4.75 13.41
CA LYS A 88 10.71 -4.52 13.34
C LYS A 88 11.14 -3.53 12.25
N LEU A 89 10.30 -3.30 11.24
CA LEU A 89 10.56 -2.38 10.13
C LEU A 89 10.17 -0.93 10.47
N TRP A 90 9.57 -0.69 11.64
CA TRP A 90 9.28 0.67 12.08
C TRP A 90 10.56 1.51 12.17
N GLY A 91 10.58 2.63 11.44
CA GLY A 91 11.74 3.51 11.33
C GLY A 91 12.64 3.24 10.13
N TRP A 92 12.43 2.15 9.39
CA TRP A 92 13.03 2.01 8.06
C TRP A 92 12.37 3.01 7.10
N GLU A 93 13.18 3.66 6.28
CA GLU A 93 12.73 4.56 5.23
C GLU A 93 13.73 4.57 4.07
N LYS A 94 13.20 4.81 2.87
CA LYS A 94 14.00 5.23 1.72
C LYS A 94 13.70 6.70 1.45
N ALA A 95 14.71 7.54 1.59
CA ALA A 95 14.64 8.98 1.38
C ALA A 95 15.79 9.47 0.49
N GLY A 96 15.66 10.70 -0.04
CA GLY A 96 16.68 11.37 -0.85
C GLY A 96 16.45 11.31 -2.36
N ASP A 97 15.86 10.21 -2.86
CA ASP A 97 15.52 10.01 -4.26
C ASP A 97 14.23 9.19 -4.41
N LEU A 98 13.55 9.33 -5.55
CA LEU A 98 12.35 8.56 -5.86
C LEU A 98 12.68 7.09 -6.14
N PRO A 99 11.86 6.13 -5.69
CA PRO A 99 10.66 6.34 -4.88
C PRO A 99 10.99 6.68 -3.41
N LEU A 100 10.15 7.52 -2.80
CA LEU A 100 10.16 7.81 -1.37
C LEU A 100 9.30 6.77 -0.64
N ILE A 101 9.83 6.18 0.42
CA ILE A 101 9.17 5.08 1.13
C ILE A 101 9.28 5.29 2.62
N ARG A 102 8.14 5.25 3.32
CA ARG A 102 8.12 5.29 4.78
C ARG A 102 6.99 4.46 5.33
N PHE A 103 7.28 3.58 6.28
CA PHE A 103 6.24 2.77 6.90
C PHE A 103 5.25 3.62 7.71
N GLY A 104 3.96 3.37 7.48
CA GLY A 104 2.86 3.80 8.33
C GLY A 104 2.36 2.66 9.20
N GLN A 105 1.20 2.83 9.84
CA GLN A 105 0.56 1.80 10.65
C GLN A 105 -0.92 1.69 10.27
N GLU A 106 -1.43 0.47 10.09
CA GLU A 106 -2.88 0.22 10.08
C GLU A 106 -3.31 -0.20 11.49
N VAL A 107 -4.30 0.50 12.03
CA VAL A 107 -4.91 0.25 13.34
C VAL A 107 -6.35 -0.18 13.14
N ARG A 108 -6.76 -1.25 13.83
CA ARG A 108 -7.89 -2.08 13.42
C ARG A 108 -8.88 -2.30 14.55
N SER A 109 -9.91 -1.47 14.62
CA SER A 109 -11.10 -1.77 15.41
C SER A 109 -11.93 -2.84 14.72
N HIS A 110 -12.39 -3.86 15.46
CA HIS A 110 -13.29 -4.87 14.90
C HIS A 110 -14.61 -4.27 14.41
N PHE A 111 -15.15 -3.29 15.15
CA PHE A 111 -16.47 -2.74 14.87
C PHE A 111 -16.40 -1.40 14.13
N LEU A 112 -15.45 -0.53 14.49
CA LEU A 112 -15.40 0.84 13.96
C LEU A 112 -14.62 0.95 12.65
N GLY A 113 -14.14 -0.17 12.09
CA GLY A 113 -13.31 -0.20 10.88
C GLY A 113 -11.85 0.13 11.17
N HIS A 114 -11.03 0.08 10.11
CA HIS A 114 -9.59 0.30 10.20
C HIS A 114 -9.21 1.75 9.84
N VAL A 115 -8.10 2.22 10.42
CA VAL A 115 -7.51 3.53 10.13
C VAL A 115 -6.02 3.39 9.83
N ALA A 116 -5.52 4.17 8.88
CA ALA A 116 -4.08 4.36 8.65
C ALA A 116 -3.58 5.55 9.47
N LEU A 117 -2.38 5.40 10.03
CA LEU A 117 -1.60 6.44 10.66
C LEU A 117 -0.29 6.59 9.87
N LEU A 118 -0.12 7.72 9.19
CA LEU A 118 1.03 8.02 8.33
C LEU A 118 1.86 9.12 8.97
N ASP A 119 3.18 8.98 8.95
CA ASP A 119 4.13 9.97 9.49
C ASP A 119 4.03 10.19 11.02
N THR A 120 3.57 9.17 11.76
CA THR A 120 3.69 9.19 13.22
C THR A 120 5.13 8.95 13.65
N ARG A 121 5.54 9.55 14.78
CA ARG A 121 6.85 9.31 15.40
C ARG A 121 6.87 8.05 16.25
N THR A 122 5.70 7.63 16.75
CA THR A 122 5.53 6.42 17.55
C THR A 122 4.36 5.59 17.05
N LEU A 123 4.45 4.27 17.25
CA LEU A 123 3.36 3.34 17.04
C LEU A 123 2.23 3.56 18.06
N PHE A 124 0.99 3.46 17.60
CA PHE A 124 -0.19 3.43 18.47
C PHE A 124 -0.37 2.04 19.09
N TRP A 125 -0.87 1.98 20.33
CA TRP A 125 -1.11 0.72 21.04
C TRP A 125 -2.45 0.68 21.79
N PRO A 126 -3.07 -0.51 21.83
CA PRO A 126 -2.97 -1.65 20.91
C PRO A 126 -3.29 -1.33 19.44
N TRP A 127 -2.84 -2.22 18.56
CA TRP A 127 -3.08 -2.14 17.12
C TRP A 127 -4.46 -2.71 16.72
N ILE A 128 -5.04 -3.57 17.57
CA ILE A 128 -6.37 -4.17 17.40
C ILE A 128 -7.17 -4.08 18.69
N TRP A 129 -8.49 -3.98 18.56
CA TRP A 129 -9.43 -4.09 19.68
C TRP A 129 -10.85 -4.38 19.21
N GLY A 130 -11.70 -4.78 20.16
CA GLY A 130 -13.12 -5.03 19.95
C GLY A 130 -13.45 -6.52 19.87
N PRO A 131 -14.74 -6.86 19.83
CA PRO A 131 -15.22 -8.25 19.89
C PRO A 131 -14.55 -9.15 18.86
N GLY A 132 -14.33 -10.42 19.19
CA GLY A 132 -13.77 -11.41 18.25
C GLY A 132 -12.24 -11.46 18.16
N TYR A 133 -11.52 -10.43 18.64
CA TYR A 133 -10.07 -10.55 18.81
C TYR A 133 -9.71 -11.36 20.07
N GLN A 134 -8.66 -12.20 19.93
CA GLN A 134 -8.15 -13.02 21.04
C GLN A 134 -7.53 -12.17 22.17
N VAL A 135 -6.94 -11.03 21.81
CA VAL A 135 -6.37 -10.04 22.73
C VAL A 135 -7.11 -8.72 22.49
N TYR A 136 -7.40 -7.97 23.56
CA TYR A 136 -8.20 -6.74 23.51
C TYR A 136 -9.65 -6.95 23.02
N GLY A 137 -10.16 -8.17 23.15
CA GLY A 137 -11.51 -8.56 22.70
C GLY A 137 -12.67 -7.82 23.41
N SER A 138 -12.42 -7.30 24.62
CA SER A 138 -13.38 -6.56 25.44
C SER A 138 -13.12 -5.05 25.45
N ASP A 139 -12.14 -4.58 24.67
CA ASP A 139 -11.75 -3.18 24.62
C ASP A 139 -12.64 -2.42 23.62
N ASP A 140 -13.30 -1.37 24.09
CA ASP A 140 -14.35 -0.62 23.38
C ASP A 140 -13.93 0.83 23.09
N ARG A 141 -12.62 1.06 22.92
CA ARG A 141 -12.13 2.40 22.58
C ARG A 141 -12.62 2.85 21.18
N PRO A 142 -12.79 4.16 20.98
CA PRO A 142 -13.10 4.71 19.66
C PRO A 142 -11.85 4.82 18.76
N ASN A 143 -12.05 4.78 17.43
CA ASN A 143 -10.98 5.11 16.46
C ASN A 143 -10.43 6.54 16.64
N SER A 144 -11.17 7.44 17.31
CA SER A 144 -10.70 8.78 17.63
C SER A 144 -9.43 8.78 18.47
N ASP A 145 -9.15 7.72 19.23
CA ASP A 145 -7.93 7.63 20.04
C ASP A 145 -6.69 7.47 19.15
N ALA A 146 -6.75 6.56 18.17
CA ALA A 146 -5.70 6.37 17.17
C ALA A 146 -5.53 7.61 16.26
N LEU A 147 -6.64 8.21 15.83
CA LEU A 147 -6.60 9.43 15.02
C LEU A 147 -6.06 10.63 15.82
N SER A 148 -6.35 10.71 17.12
CA SER A 148 -5.78 11.73 18.00
C SER A 148 -4.29 11.52 18.23
N HIS A 149 -3.84 10.28 18.32
CA HIS A 149 -2.41 9.95 18.38
C HIS A 149 -1.65 10.48 17.16
N ALA A 150 -2.19 10.31 15.95
CA ALA A 150 -1.60 10.89 14.74
C ALA A 150 -1.67 12.43 14.76
N ARG A 151 -2.85 13.00 14.99
CA ARG A 151 -3.05 14.46 15.01
C ARG A 151 -2.13 15.17 16.00
N ASN A 152 -1.96 14.63 17.21
CA ASN A 152 -1.08 15.19 18.24
C ASN A 152 0.40 15.20 17.83
N GLN A 153 0.75 14.45 16.78
CA GLN A 153 2.09 14.40 16.22
C GLN A 153 2.27 15.27 14.97
N GLY A 154 1.20 15.91 14.48
CA GLY A 154 1.20 16.55 13.17
C GLY A 154 1.16 15.55 12.00
N ALA A 155 0.85 14.29 12.30
CA ALA A 155 0.80 13.18 11.38
C ALA A 155 -0.58 13.08 10.71
N ILE A 156 -0.70 12.25 9.67
CA ILE A 156 -1.96 12.05 8.95
C ILE A 156 -2.65 10.79 9.49
N GLY A 157 -3.94 10.89 9.79
CA GLY A 157 -4.77 9.77 10.19
C GLY A 157 -6.05 9.74 9.37
N GLY A 158 -6.46 8.56 8.89
CA GLY A 158 -7.66 8.44 8.06
C GLY A 158 -8.18 7.01 7.97
N TYR A 159 -9.43 6.86 7.57
CA TYR A 159 -10.03 5.56 7.27
C TYR A 159 -9.50 5.01 5.95
N VAL A 160 -9.27 3.70 5.91
CA VAL A 160 -8.61 3.04 4.78
C VAL A 160 -9.56 2.32 3.82
N HIS A 161 -10.61 1.69 4.34
CA HIS A 161 -11.66 1.04 3.55
C HIS A 161 -13.02 1.20 4.27
N PRO A 162 -13.49 2.45 4.47
CA PRO A 162 -14.68 2.73 5.27
C PRO A 162 -16.01 2.32 4.60
N VAL A 163 -15.96 1.98 3.32
CA VAL A 163 -17.11 1.53 2.54
C VAL A 163 -16.82 0.10 2.13
N GLY A 164 -17.70 -0.82 2.50
CA GLY A 164 -17.59 -2.20 2.04
C GLY A 164 -17.78 -2.29 0.52
N ASP A 165 -17.22 -3.33 -0.09
CA ASP A 165 -17.45 -3.64 -1.49
C ASP A 165 -18.96 -3.79 -1.74
N SER A 166 -19.53 -2.75 -2.34
CA SER A 166 -20.80 -2.83 -3.06
C SER A 166 -20.43 -2.72 -4.52
N ASP A 167 -20.98 -3.61 -5.34
CA ASP A 167 -20.83 -3.51 -6.78
C ASP A 167 -21.32 -2.11 -7.20
N PRO A 168 -20.47 -1.25 -7.79
CA PRO A 168 -20.87 0.11 -8.19
C PRO A 168 -21.93 0.10 -9.29
N PHE A 169 -22.23 -1.07 -9.85
CA PHE A 169 -23.29 -1.33 -10.81
C PHE A 169 -24.39 -2.28 -10.27
N ALA A 170 -24.37 -2.65 -8.99
CA ALA A 170 -25.50 -3.35 -8.39
C ALA A 170 -26.75 -2.43 -8.37
N PRO A 171 -27.95 -2.99 -8.61
CA PRO A 171 -29.20 -2.23 -8.56
C PRO A 171 -29.55 -1.72 -7.16
#